data_AF-A0A2H5XWQ7-F1
#
_entry.id   AF-A0A2H5XWQ7-F1
#
_cell.length_a   1.000
_cell.length_b   1.000
_cell.length_c   1.000
_cell.angle_alpha   90.00
_cell.angle_beta   90.00
_cell.angle_gamma   90.00
#
_symmetry.space_group_name_H-M   'P 1'
#
loop_
_entity.id
_entity.type
_entity.pdbx_description
1 polymer ?
#
loop_
_entity_poly.entity_id
_entity_poly.type
_entity_poly.pdbx_seq_one_letter_code
_entity_poly.pdbx_strand_id
1 'polypeptide(L)'
;MGDNTKAALVTRGLAEIARLGMELGANPMTFSGLSGLGDLFVTCTSRHSRNRLVGERIGRGESLPEILASMKMVAEGIETTVSALELASDYGIEMPIAEQVYCILFEGKDPRTAISELMTRQIKREH
;
A
#
# COMPACT_ATOMS: atom_id res chain seq x y z
N MET A 1 0.38 -5.91 14.88
CA MET A 1 1.05 -4.60 14.75
C MET A 1 0.35 -3.61 15.65
N GLY A 2 1.10 -2.73 16.33
CA GLY A 2 0.53 -1.64 17.12
C GLY A 2 0.08 -0.47 16.23
N ASP A 3 -0.71 0.44 16.81
CA ASP A 3 -1.29 1.55 16.06
C ASP A 3 -0.25 2.54 15.53
N ASN A 4 0.88 2.69 16.22
CA ASN A 4 1.99 3.53 15.75
C ASN A 4 2.61 3.02 14.43
N THR A 5 2.77 1.70 14.27
CA THR A 5 3.30 1.13 13.03
C THR A 5 2.31 1.32 11.87
N LYS A 6 1.01 1.19 12.15
CA LYS A 6 -0.03 1.45 11.14
C LYS A 6 -0.03 2.91 10.72
N ALA A 7 0.03 3.85 11.68
CA ALA A 7 0.09 5.27 11.39
C ALA A 7 1.32 5.61 10.52
N ALA A 8 2.50 5.08 10.86
CA ALA A 8 3.72 5.27 10.08
C ALA A 8 3.58 4.77 8.63
N LEU A 9 2.97 3.60 8.42
CA LEU A 9 2.74 3.05 7.08
C LEU A 9 1.72 3.87 6.29
N VAL A 10 0.65 4.34 6.91
CA VAL A 10 -0.35 5.20 6.25
C VAL A 10 0.27 6.52 5.81
N THR A 11 1.04 7.17 6.68
CA THR A 11 1.72 8.44 6.35
C THR A 11 2.70 8.26 5.20
N ARG A 12 3.55 7.23 5.25
CA ARG A 12 4.51 6.95 4.18
C ARG A 12 3.85 6.51 2.87
N GLY A 13 2.74 5.78 2.95
CA GLY A 13 1.94 5.40 1.80
C GLY A 13 1.31 6.62 1.11
N LEU A 14 0.82 7.59 1.88
CA LEU A 14 0.35 8.86 1.33
C LEU A 14 1.47 9.63 0.63
N ALA A 15 2.68 9.63 1.21
CA ALA A 15 3.84 10.27 0.58
C ALA A 15 4.24 9.61 -0.75
N GLU A 16 4.13 8.28 -0.86
CA GLU A 16 4.32 7.55 -2.13
C GLU A 16 3.28 7.95 -3.19
N ILE A 17 2.00 7.93 -2.83
CA ILE A 17 0.90 8.34 -3.72
C ILE A 17 1.08 9.80 -4.17
N ALA A 18 1.45 10.69 -3.25
CA ALA A 18 1.67 12.10 -3.53
C ALA A 18 2.86 12.32 -4.48
N ARG A 19 4.00 11.65 -4.26
CA ARG A 19 5.17 11.75 -5.15
C ARG A 19 4.82 11.32 -6.58
N LEU A 20 4.20 10.15 -6.73
CA LEU A 20 3.81 9.66 -8.05
C LEU A 20 2.82 10.60 -8.73
N GLY A 21 1.77 11.01 -8.01
CA GLY A 21 0.75 11.87 -8.58
C GLY A 21 1.26 13.27 -8.93
N MET A 22 2.17 13.85 -8.14
CA MET A 22 2.79 15.13 -8.47
C MET A 22 3.63 15.07 -9.74
N GLU A 23 4.38 13.99 -9.96
CA GLU A 23 5.13 13.77 -11.20
C GLU A 23 4.20 13.69 -12.43
N LEU A 24 2.98 13.18 -12.23
CA LEU A 24 1.92 13.13 -13.24
C LEU A 24 1.15 14.45 -13.39
N GLY A 25 1.54 15.52 -12.68
CA GLY A 25 0.93 16.85 -12.75
C GLY A 25 -0.26 17.06 -11.81
N ALA A 26 -0.49 16.19 -10.83
CA ALA A 26 -1.54 16.38 -9.84
C ALA A 26 -1.23 17.55 -8.89
N ASN A 27 -2.28 18.23 -8.44
CA ASN A 27 -2.15 19.29 -7.43
C ASN A 27 -1.83 18.67 -6.05
N PRO A 28 -0.75 19.09 -5.36
CA PRO A 28 -0.38 18.58 -4.04
C PRO A 28 -1.51 18.68 -2.99
N MET A 29 -2.36 19.72 -3.08
CA MET A 29 -3.48 19.92 -2.16
C MET A 29 -4.54 18.82 -2.25
N THR A 30 -4.62 18.09 -3.37
CA THR A 30 -5.54 16.96 -3.55
C THR A 30 -5.25 15.83 -2.56
N PHE A 31 -3.97 15.60 -2.22
CA PHE A 31 -3.57 14.52 -1.31
C PHE A 31 -3.92 14.80 0.15
N SER A 32 -3.97 16.08 0.53
CA SER A 32 -4.42 16.49 1.87
C SER A 32 -5.94 16.48 2.04
N GLY A 33 -6.68 16.39 0.93
CA GLY A 33 -8.15 16.42 0.91
C GLY A 33 -8.80 15.05 1.19
N LEU A 34 -10.12 15.03 1.09
CA LEU A 34 -10.93 13.82 1.30
C LEU A 34 -10.57 12.70 0.32
N SER A 35 -10.26 13.04 -0.93
CA SER A 35 -9.87 12.09 -1.98
C SER A 35 -8.47 11.49 -1.80
N GLY A 36 -7.63 12.05 -0.93
CA GLY A 36 -6.29 11.56 -0.65
C GLY A 36 -6.22 10.94 0.74
N LEU A 37 -5.85 11.75 1.74
CA LEU A 37 -5.71 11.33 3.13
C LEU A 37 -7.02 10.74 3.69
N GLY A 38 -8.16 11.35 3.39
CA GLY A 38 -9.45 10.90 3.92
C GLY A 38 -9.81 9.48 3.46
N ASP A 39 -9.76 9.25 2.15
CA ASP A 39 -10.05 7.96 1.53
C ASP A 39 -9.02 6.89 1.93
N LEU A 40 -7.74 7.24 1.96
CA LEU A 40 -6.68 6.35 2.43
C LEU A 40 -6.91 5.92 3.88
N PHE A 41 -7.21 6.88 4.76
CA PHE A 41 -7.44 6.60 6.17
C PHE A 41 -8.64 5.67 6.38
N VAL A 42 -9.79 5.92 5.74
CA VAL A 42 -10.96 5.05 5.88
C VAL A 42 -10.71 3.67 5.28
N THR A 43 -10.02 3.57 4.15
CA THR A 43 -9.69 2.29 3.51
C THR A 43 -8.76 1.45 4.37
N CYS A 44 -7.78 2.06 5.05
CA CYS A 44 -6.86 1.35 5.95
C CYS A 44 -7.48 1.01 7.32
N THR A 45 -8.48 1.75 7.79
CA THR A 45 -9.04 1.59 9.16
C THR A 45 -10.43 0.99 9.20
N SER A 46 -11.16 0.91 8.08
CA SER A 46 -12.51 0.35 8.03
C SER A 46 -12.48 -1.17 7.91
N ARG A 47 -13.23 -1.88 8.76
CA ARG A 47 -13.46 -3.33 8.64
C ARG A 47 -14.23 -3.74 7.39
N HIS A 48 -14.87 -2.77 6.72
CA HIS A 48 -15.63 -2.99 5.49
C HIS A 48 -14.74 -2.89 4.24
N SER A 49 -13.48 -2.46 4.40
CA SER A 49 -12.51 -2.42 3.31
C SER A 49 -12.11 -3.84 2.90
N ARG A 50 -12.35 -4.16 1.63
CA ARG A 50 -11.94 -5.43 1.02
C ARG A 50 -10.42 -5.55 0.95
N ASN A 51 -9.74 -4.45 0.63
CA ASN A 51 -8.26 -4.40 0.60
C ASN A 51 -7.68 -4.69 1.98
N ARG A 52 -8.25 -4.09 3.03
CA ARG A 52 -7.84 -4.37 4.42
C ARG A 52 -8.09 -5.82 4.79
N LEU A 53 -9.25 -6.38 4.44
CA LEU A 53 -9.57 -7.78 4.73
C LEU A 53 -8.57 -8.74 4.09
N VAL A 54 -8.21 -8.52 2.82
CA VAL A 54 -7.17 -9.32 2.13
C VAL A 54 -5.84 -9.21 2.87
N GLY A 55 -5.39 -7.99 3.17
CA GLY A 55 -4.15 -7.77 3.91
C GLY A 55 -4.13 -8.44 5.30
N GLU A 56 -5.25 -8.41 6.02
CA GLU A 56 -5.38 -9.09 7.32
C GLU A 56 -5.26 -10.61 7.21
N ARG A 57 -5.84 -11.22 6.17
CA ARG A 57 -5.77 -12.67 5.93
C ARG A 57 -4.37 -13.12 5.51
N ILE A 58 -3.73 -12.35 4.62
CA ILE A 58 -2.32 -12.55 4.27
C ILE A 58 -1.44 -12.47 5.53
N GLY A 59 -1.68 -11.47 6.39
CA GLY A 59 -0.96 -11.34 7.66
C GLY A 59 -1.19 -12.48 8.66
N ARG A 60 -2.26 -13.27 8.49
CA ARG A 60 -2.53 -14.50 9.26
C ARG A 60 -1.88 -15.73 8.65
N GLY A 61 -1.24 -15.60 7.49
CA GLY A 61 -0.54 -16.67 6.78
C GLY A 61 -1.38 -17.39 5.73
N GLU A 62 -2.57 -16.87 5.39
CA GLU A 62 -3.36 -17.41 4.28
C GLU A 62 -2.75 -16.99 2.93
N SER A 63 -2.77 -17.89 1.94
CA SER A 63 -2.24 -17.58 0.61
C SER A 63 -3.23 -16.73 -0.21
N LEU A 64 -2.70 -15.87 -1.09
CA LEU A 64 -3.54 -15.06 -1.97
C LEU A 64 -4.54 -15.89 -2.81
N PRO A 65 -4.17 -17.04 -3.41
CA PRO A 65 -5.11 -17.89 -4.14
C PRO A 65 -6.28 -18.40 -3.27
N GLU A 66 -6.01 -18.84 -2.04
CA GLU A 66 -7.05 -19.30 -1.11
C GLU A 66 -8.00 -18.17 -0.71
N ILE A 67 -7.47 -16.97 -0.49
CA ILE A 67 -8.25 -15.78 -0.18
C ILE A 67 -9.18 -15.47 -1.34
N LEU A 68 -8.65 -15.37 -2.56
CA LEU A 68 -9.42 -15.06 -3.77
C LEU A 68 -10.50 -16.10 -4.05
N ALA A 69 -10.20 -17.39 -3.90
CA ALA A 69 -11.17 -18.47 -4.11
C ALA A 69 -12.37 -18.39 -3.14
N SER A 70 -12.17 -17.84 -1.95
CA SER A 70 -13.21 -17.69 -0.93
C SER A 70 -14.00 -16.37 -1.00
N MET A 71 -13.54 -15.41 -1.82
CA MET A 71 -14.16 -14.09 -1.92
C MET A 71 -15.11 -14.00 -3.12
N LYS A 72 -16.28 -13.38 -2.92
CA LYS A 72 -17.25 -13.10 -3.99
C LYS A 72 -16.95 -11.82 -4.77
N MET A 73 -16.01 -11.00 -4.29
CA MET A 73 -15.65 -9.70 -4.86
C MET A 73 -14.14 -9.56 -4.87
N VAL A 74 -13.61 -8.92 -5.92
CA VAL A 74 -12.17 -8.65 -6.07
C VAL A 74 -11.77 -7.46 -5.19
N ALA A 75 -10.60 -7.54 -4.57
CA ALA A 75 -9.96 -6.41 -3.90
C ALA A 75 -9.12 -5.65 -4.95
N GLU A 76 -9.54 -4.44 -5.29
CA GLU A 76 -8.93 -3.63 -6.36
C GLU A 76 -7.43 -3.37 -6.12
N GLY A 77 -7.01 -3.31 -4.85
CA GLY A 77 -5.62 -3.05 -4.48
C GLY A 77 -4.64 -4.08 -5.02
N ILE A 78 -5.08 -5.30 -5.32
CA ILE A 78 -4.22 -6.35 -5.89
C ILE A 78 -3.73 -5.94 -7.28
N GLU A 79 -4.66 -5.57 -8.17
CA GLU A 79 -4.35 -5.15 -9.54
C GLU A 79 -3.72 -3.76 -9.54
N THR A 80 -4.25 -2.83 -8.73
CA THR A 80 -3.72 -1.47 -8.61
C THR A 80 -2.24 -1.45 -8.19
N THR A 81 -1.79 -2.40 -7.37
CA THR A 81 -0.36 -2.51 -7.02
C THR A 81 0.50 -2.72 -8.26
N VAL A 82 0.08 -3.56 -9.21
CA VAL A 82 0.83 -3.81 -10.45
C VAL A 82 0.87 -2.55 -11.30
N SER A 83 -0.30 -1.97 -11.59
CA SER A 83 -0.38 -0.77 -12.43
C SER A 83 0.33 0.45 -11.81
N ALA A 84 0.30 0.61 -10.49
CA ALA A 84 1.01 1.68 -9.81
C ALA A 84 2.53 1.54 -9.91
N LEU A 85 3.06 0.30 -9.84
CA LEU A 85 4.49 0.05 -9.97
C LEU A 85 4.98 0.19 -11.42
N GLU A 86 4.19 -0.27 -12.39
CA GLU A 86 4.48 -0.03 -13.81
C GLU A 86 4.56 1.47 -14.11
N LEU A 87 3.55 2.23 -13.67
CA LEU A 87 3.52 3.68 -13.84
C LEU A 87 4.67 4.36 -13.09
N ALA A 88 4.98 3.94 -11.86
CA ALA A 88 6.10 4.51 -11.13
C ALA A 88 7.45 4.23 -11.82
N SER A 89 7.62 3.05 -12.41
CA SER A 89 8.80 2.68 -13.19
C SER A 89 8.97 3.58 -14.41
N ASP A 90 7.90 3.84 -15.16
CA ASP A 90 7.94 4.71 -16.35
C ASP A 90 8.42 6.13 -16.03
N TYR A 91 8.16 6.60 -14.80
CA TYR A 91 8.54 7.93 -14.33
C TYR A 91 9.77 7.93 -13.40
N GLY A 92 10.40 6.77 -13.16
CA GLY A 92 11.58 6.65 -12.29
C GLY A 92 11.31 6.99 -10.82
N ILE A 93 10.09 6.77 -10.33
CA ILE A 93 9.67 7.07 -8.95
C ILE A 93 9.77 5.81 -8.09
N GLU A 94 10.45 5.91 -6.95
CA GLU A 94 10.51 4.82 -5.97
C GLU A 94 9.19 4.72 -5.17
N MET A 95 8.66 3.49 -5.07
CA MET A 95 7.43 3.17 -4.33
C MET A 95 7.66 2.03 -3.32
N PRO A 96 8.47 2.25 -2.27
CA PRO A 96 8.90 1.19 -1.35
C PRO A 96 7.79 0.34 -0.74
N ILE A 97 6.67 0.95 -0.35
CA ILE A 97 5.54 0.23 0.24
C ILE A 97 4.82 -0.58 -0.84
N ALA A 98 4.53 0.03 -1.99
CA ALA A 98 3.90 -0.69 -3.10
C ALA A 98 4.77 -1.86 -3.61
N GLU A 99 6.10 -1.69 -3.67
CA GLU A 99 7.08 -2.74 -4.01
C GLU A 99 6.98 -3.91 -3.03
N GLN A 100 6.94 -3.62 -1.73
CA GLN A 100 6.83 -4.67 -0.70
C GLN A 100 5.46 -5.36 -0.74
N VAL A 101 4.39 -4.63 -1.02
CA VAL A 101 3.06 -5.21 -1.24
C VAL A 101 3.08 -6.13 -2.46
N TYR A 102 3.73 -5.75 -3.56
CA TYR A 102 3.90 -6.60 -4.73
C TYR A 102 4.66 -7.89 -4.40
N CYS A 103 5.80 -7.79 -3.74
CA CYS A 103 6.58 -8.97 -3.35
C CYS A 103 5.77 -9.94 -2.45
N ILE A 104 4.94 -9.40 -1.55
CA ILE A 104 4.06 -10.22 -0.71
C ILE A 104 2.99 -10.92 -1.57
N LEU A 105 2.33 -10.18 -2.46
CA LEU A 105 1.20 -10.68 -3.24
C LEU A 105 1.62 -11.69 -4.33
N PHE A 106 2.75 -11.45 -4.97
CA PHE A 106 3.12 -12.13 -6.22
C PHE A 106 4.43 -12.93 -6.13
N GLU A 107 5.31 -12.63 -5.18
CA GLU A 107 6.62 -13.30 -5.04
C GLU A 107 6.72 -14.17 -3.78
N GLY A 108 5.63 -14.28 -3.00
CA GLY A 108 5.59 -15.11 -1.81
C GLY A 108 6.45 -14.59 -0.65
N LYS A 109 6.78 -13.29 -0.64
CA LYS A 109 7.55 -12.68 0.44
C LYS A 109 6.78 -12.71 1.75
N ASP A 110 7.46 -13.10 2.84
CA ASP A 110 6.87 -13.08 4.17
C ASP A 110 6.50 -11.64 4.60
N PRO A 111 5.24 -11.37 5.01
CA PRO A 111 4.80 -10.03 5.40
C PRO A 111 5.57 -9.43 6.59
N ARG A 112 6.08 -10.26 7.51
CA ARG A 112 6.84 -9.76 8.67
C ARG A 112 8.23 -9.31 8.24
N THR A 113 8.86 -10.04 7.33
CA THR A 113 10.12 -9.62 6.70
C THR A 113 9.92 -8.30 5.95
N ALA A 114 8.88 -8.20 5.12
CA ALA A 114 8.57 -6.97 4.38
C ALA A 114 8.36 -5.75 5.28
N ILE A 115 7.61 -5.89 6.37
CA ILE A 115 7.43 -4.82 7.37
C ILE A 115 8.77 -4.47 8.03
N SER A 116 9.56 -5.47 8.42
CA SER A 116 10.87 -5.23 9.03
C SER A 116 11.76 -4.39 8.11
N GLU A 117 11.87 -4.78 6.84
CA GLU A 117 12.64 -4.04 5.83
C GLU A 117 12.13 -2.60 5.66
N LEU A 118 10.81 -2.40 5.60
CA LEU A 118 10.22 -1.06 5.52
C LEU A 118 10.58 -0.20 6.72
N MET A 119 10.61 -0.77 7.92
CA MET A 119 10.91 -0.05 9.16
C MET A 119 12.40 0.20 9.37
N THR A 120 13.27 -0.67 8.81
CA THR A 120 14.73 -0.51 8.89
C THR A 120 15.32 0.30 7.75
N ARG A 121 14.60 0.48 6.64
CA ARG A 121 15.03 1.32 5.52
C ARG A 121 15.34 2.72 6.05
N GLN A 122 16.54 3.22 5.77
CA GLN A 122 16.91 4.59 6.13
C GLN A 122 15.89 5.53 5.47
N ILE A 123 15.17 6.28 6.31
CA ILE A 123 14.26 7.32 5.86
C ILE A 123 15.12 8.37 5.16
N LYS A 124 15.13 8.40 3.82
CA LYS A 124 15.54 9.60 3.08
C LYS A 124 14.60 10.70 3.54
N ARG A 125 15.17 11.78 4.10
CA ARG A 125 14.41 12.91 4.67
C ARG A 125 13.28 13.31 3.73
N GLU A 126 12.06 13.18 4.20
CA GLU A 126 10.91 13.90 3.67
C GLU A 126 11.16 15.37 4.05
N HIS A 127 11.35 16.23 3.05
CA HIS A 127 11.48 17.68 3.19
C HIS A 127 10.17 18.35 2.82
#